data_AF-A0AAN7M676-F1
#
_entry.id   AF-A0AAN7M676-F1
#
_cell.length_a   1.000
_cell.length_b   1.000
_cell.length_c   1.000
_cell.angle_alpha   90.00
_cell.angle_beta   90.00
_cell.angle_gamma   90.00
#
_symmetry.space_group_name_H-M   'P 1'
#
loop_
_entity.id
_entity.type
_entity.pdbx_description
1 polymer ?
#
loop_
_entity_poly.entity_id
_entity_poly.type
_entity_poly.pdbx_seq_one_letter_code
_entity_poly.pdbx_strand_id
1 'polypeptide(L)'
;MAKGECDVEYRSSLWGYGNLMSVHLALRVAIESNILNTIDSARPSMQLSTLEIASRLPIKDPRSIAILDQLLLFLGVKFLLKSSLRPVGPTPT
;
A
#
# COMPACT_ATOMS: atom_id res chain seq x y z
N MET A 1 -15.75 32.64 -14.44
CA MET A 1 -14.96 31.55 -13.82
C MET A 1 -15.89 30.68 -12.97
N ALA A 2 -15.49 29.45 -12.62
CA ALA A 2 -16.17 28.55 -11.67
C ALA A 2 -17.27 27.58 -12.16
N LYS A 3 -17.15 26.96 -13.35
CA LYS A 3 -17.86 25.68 -13.64
C LYS A 3 -16.93 24.47 -13.80
N GLY A 4 -15.62 24.70 -13.97
CA GLY A 4 -14.61 23.65 -14.02
C GLY A 4 -13.92 23.34 -12.68
N GLU A 5 -13.73 24.34 -11.80
CA GLU A 5 -13.06 24.14 -10.50
C GLU A 5 -13.91 23.36 -9.50
N CYS A 6 -15.22 23.64 -9.38
CA CYS A 6 -16.11 22.90 -8.49
C CYS A 6 -16.20 21.40 -8.84
N ASP A 7 -16.10 21.05 -10.12
CA ASP A 7 -16.24 19.66 -10.56
C ASP A 7 -14.95 18.86 -10.25
N VAL A 8 -13.78 19.48 -10.36
CA VAL A 8 -12.51 18.89 -9.97
C VAL A 8 -12.43 18.70 -8.45
N GLU A 9 -12.84 19.71 -7.68
CA GLU A 9 -12.83 19.64 -6.22
C GLU A 9 -13.84 18.62 -5.68
N TYR A 10 -15.04 18.53 -6.28
CA TYR A 10 -16.03 17.52 -5.95
C TYR A 10 -15.54 16.10 -6.26
N ARG A 11 -14.91 15.89 -7.43
CA ARG A 11 -14.33 14.59 -7.79
C ARG A 11 -13.15 14.20 -6.90
N SER A 12 -12.30 15.16 -6.55
CA SER A 12 -11.21 14.99 -5.58
C SER A 12 -11.74 14.63 -4.19
N SER A 13 -12.81 15.30 -3.75
CA SER A 13 -13.50 15.02 -2.49
C SER A 13 -14.14 13.63 -2.47
N LEU A 14 -14.75 13.19 -3.58
CA LEU A 14 -15.31 11.85 -3.72
C LEU A 14 -14.23 10.77 -3.58
N TRP A 15 -13.05 11.02 -4.14
CA TRP A 15 -11.87 10.16 -3.98
C TRP A 15 -11.30 10.19 -2.56
N GLY A 16 -11.42 11.31 -1.85
CA GLY A 16 -11.06 11.44 -0.44
C GLY A 16 -11.97 10.63 0.48
N TYR A 17 -13.28 10.88 0.44
CA TYR A 17 -14.27 10.27 1.34
C TYR A 17 -14.60 8.82 0.98
N GLY A 18 -14.65 8.47 -0.32
CA GLY A 18 -14.95 7.10 -0.76
C GLY A 18 -13.88 6.08 -0.35
N ASN A 19 -12.66 6.53 -0.07
CA ASN A 19 -11.55 5.66 0.28
C ASN A 19 -11.44 5.34 1.78
N LEU A 20 -12.20 6.00 2.66
CA LEU A 20 -12.11 5.79 4.11
C LEU A 20 -12.38 4.33 4.51
N MET A 21 -13.41 3.72 3.91
CA MET A 21 -13.72 2.31 4.21
C MET A 21 -12.64 1.36 3.70
N SER A 22 -12.09 1.63 2.53
CA SER A 22 -10.97 0.86 1.97
C SER A 22 -9.72 0.96 2.84
N VAL A 23 -9.43 2.14 3.39
CA VAL A 23 -8.32 2.33 4.36
C VAL A 23 -8.56 1.55 5.64
N HIS A 24 -9.77 1.62 6.18
CA HIS A 24 -10.10 0.86 7.39
C HIS A 24 -9.96 -0.65 7.17
N LEU A 25 -10.47 -1.17 6.06
CA LEU A 25 -10.37 -2.59 5.73
C LEU A 25 -8.92 -3.01 5.46
N ALA A 26 -8.14 -2.21 4.72
CA ALA A 26 -6.74 -2.49 4.45
C ALA A 26 -5.90 -2.52 5.75
N LEU A 27 -6.15 -1.59 6.67
CA LEU A 27 -5.51 -1.57 7.98
C LEU A 27 -5.90 -2.80 8.81
N ARG A 28 -7.19 -3.15 8.85
CA ARG A 28 -7.66 -4.36 9.54
C ARG A 28 -6.94 -5.60 9.01
N VAL A 29 -6.88 -5.78 7.69
CA VAL A 29 -6.18 -6.92 7.07
C VAL A 29 -4.69 -6.90 7.41
N ALA A 30 -4.05 -5.72 7.39
CA ALA A 30 -2.64 -5.58 7.74
C ALA A 30 -2.34 -5.98 9.20
N ILE A 31 -3.24 -5.67 10.13
CA ILE A 31 -3.15 -6.05 11.53
C ILE A 31 -3.41 -7.55 11.69
N GLU A 32 -4.53 -8.05 11.17
CA GLU A 32 -4.93 -9.46 11.26
C GLU A 32 -3.89 -10.39 10.62
N SER A 33 -3.22 -9.94 9.57
CA SER A 33 -2.17 -10.69 8.87
C SER A 33 -0.77 -10.47 9.46
N ASN A 34 -0.63 -9.76 10.58
CA ASN A 34 0.65 -9.49 11.25
C ASN A 34 1.70 -8.76 10.38
N ILE A 35 1.26 -8.04 9.34
CA ILE A 35 2.14 -7.35 8.38
C ILE A 35 2.89 -6.21 9.08
N LEU A 36 2.19 -5.40 9.88
CA LEU A 36 2.79 -4.25 10.55
C LEU A 36 3.86 -4.65 11.56
N ASN A 37 3.62 -5.70 12.35
CA ASN A 37 4.61 -6.25 13.28
C ASN A 37 5.82 -6.86 12.55
N THR A 38 5.59 -7.46 11.39
CA THR A 38 6.66 -7.97 10.54
C THR A 38 7.57 -6.85 10.04
N ILE A 39 7.00 -5.68 9.69
CA ILE A 39 7.75 -4.48 9.32
C ILE A 39 8.45 -3.87 10.55
N ASP A 40 7.77 -3.79 11.69
CA ASP A 40 8.32 -3.22 12.93
C ASP A 40 9.48 -4.04 13.50
N SER A 41 9.45 -5.36 13.34
CA SER A 41 10.56 -6.26 13.70
C SER A 41 11.82 -6.08 12.82
N ALA A 42 11.72 -5.34 11.71
CA ALA A 42 12.90 -4.97 10.94
C ALA A 42 13.75 -3.95 11.70
N ARG A 43 15.03 -3.82 11.33
CA ARG A 43 15.87 -2.77 11.93
C ARG A 43 15.20 -1.40 11.72
N PRO A 44 15.23 -0.50 12.71
CA PRO A 44 14.73 0.86 12.54
C PRO A 44 15.33 1.47 11.27
N SER A 45 14.52 2.11 10.44
CA SER A 45 14.87 2.69 9.12
C SER A 45 15.13 1.71 7.96
N MET A 46 15.05 0.39 8.18
CA MET A 46 15.13 -0.58 7.09
C MET A 46 13.82 -0.60 6.28
N GLN A 47 13.92 -0.42 4.97
CA GLN A 47 12.79 -0.67 4.06
C GLN A 47 12.83 -2.13 3.62
N LEU A 48 11.71 -2.83 3.77
CA LEU A 48 11.55 -4.20 3.29
C LEU A 48 10.84 -4.20 1.94
N SER A 49 11.26 -5.09 1.04
CA SER A 49 10.52 -5.43 -0.16
C SER A 49 9.32 -6.32 0.16
N THR A 50 8.34 -6.34 -0.74
CA THR A 50 7.14 -7.18 -0.62
C THR A 50 7.48 -8.67 -0.49
N LEU A 51 8.49 -9.15 -1.21
CA LEU A 51 8.97 -10.54 -1.10
C LEU A 51 9.58 -10.84 0.27
N GLU A 52 10.37 -9.92 0.83
CA GLU A 52 10.94 -10.08 2.17
C GLU A 52 9.84 -10.11 3.24
N ILE A 53 8.81 -9.27 3.12
CA ILE A 53 7.64 -9.30 4.01
C ILE A 53 6.88 -10.63 3.83
N ALA A 54 6.58 -11.04 2.59
CA ALA A 54 5.87 -12.27 2.29
C ALA A 54 6.61 -13.51 2.84
N SER A 55 7.95 -13.52 2.78
CA SER A 55 8.77 -14.64 3.28
C SER A 55 8.65 -14.87 4.79
N ARG A 56 8.22 -13.86 5.55
CA ARG A 56 8.02 -13.91 7.01
C ARG A 56 6.56 -14.23 7.39
N LEU A 57 5.68 -14.35 6.41
CA LEU A 57 4.26 -14.63 6.56
C LEU A 57 3.95 -16.02 5.99
N PRO A 58 2.80 -16.64 6.32
CA PRO A 58 2.36 -17.90 5.71
C PRO A 58 1.86 -17.71 4.26
N ILE A 59 2.50 -16.83 3.48
CA ILE A 59 2.13 -16.50 2.10
C ILE A 59 3.06 -17.26 1.15
N LYS A 60 2.48 -18.13 0.32
CA LYS A 60 3.20 -18.93 -0.69
C LYS A 60 2.67 -18.74 -2.11
N ASP A 61 1.40 -18.34 -2.23
CA ASP A 61 0.76 -18.16 -3.53
C ASP A 61 1.24 -16.86 -4.19
N PRO A 62 1.72 -16.89 -5.44
CA PRO A 62 2.20 -15.71 -6.14
C PRO A 62 1.16 -14.59 -6.26
N ARG A 63 -0.14 -14.93 -6.36
CA ARG A 63 -1.20 -13.92 -6.43
C ARG A 63 -1.39 -13.23 -5.09
N SER A 64 -1.27 -13.96 -3.98
CA SER A 64 -1.27 -13.37 -2.64
C SER A 64 -0.10 -12.40 -2.42
N ILE A 65 1.07 -12.67 -3.01
CA ILE A 65 2.21 -11.74 -2.99
C ILE A 65 1.88 -10.46 -3.77
N ALA A 66 1.24 -10.58 -4.94
CA ALA A 66 0.79 -9.41 -5.70
C ALA A 66 -0.28 -8.59 -4.95
N ILE A 67 -1.22 -9.25 -4.26
CA ILE A 67 -2.22 -8.58 -3.43
C ILE A 67 -1.55 -7.87 -2.24
N LEU A 68 -0.54 -8.48 -1.63
CA LEU A 68 0.25 -7.84 -0.58
C LEU A 68 0.95 -6.58 -1.11
N ASP A 69 1.52 -6.63 -2.31
CA ASP A 69 2.15 -5.47 -2.95
C ASP A 69 1.17 -4.31 -3.10
N GLN A 70 -0.03 -4.60 -3.60
CA GLN A 70 -1.11 -3.62 -3.75
C GLN A 70 -1.58 -3.05 -2.40
N LEU A 71 -1.69 -3.89 -1.37
CA LEU A 71 -2.05 -3.47 -0.02
C LEU A 71 -0.99 -2.51 0.55
N LEU A 72 0.29 -2.86 0.46
CA LEU A 72 1.40 -2.03 0.93
C LEU A 72 1.47 -0.70 0.18
N LEU A 73 1.27 -0.73 -1.14
CA LEU A 73 1.19 0.49 -1.96
C LEU A 73 0.03 1.38 -1.53
N PHE A 74 -1.15 0.80 -1.32
CA PHE A 74 -2.33 1.54 -0.89
C PHE A 74 -2.12 2.21 0.49
N LEU A 75 -1.54 1.48 1.45
CA LEU A 75 -1.19 2.02 2.76
C LEU A 75 -0.08 3.10 2.66
N GLY A 76 0.88 2.93 1.74
CA GLY A 76 1.92 3.92 1.46
C GLY A 76 1.38 5.22 0.89
N VAL A 77 0.47 5.17 -0.09
CA VAL A 77 -0.20 6.34 -0.68
C VAL A 77 -1.05 7.09 0.36
N LYS A 78 -1.56 6.39 1.37
CA LYS A 78 -2.31 6.98 2.49
C LYS A 78 -1.40 7.44 3.63
N PHE A 79 -0.09 7.50 3.42
CA PHE A 79 0.94 7.94 4.36
C PHE A 79 1.03 7.12 5.66
N LEU A 80 0.49 5.89 5.65
CA LEU A 80 0.57 4.98 6.80
C LEU A 80 1.88 4.20 6.82
N LEU A 81 2.56 4.11 5.67
CA LEU A 81 3.87 3.49 5.53
C LEU A 81 4.80 4.42 4.74
N LYS A 82 6.08 4.45 5.12
CA LYS A 82 7.12 4.99 4.24
C LYS A 82 7.39 3.96 3.15
N SER A 83 7.25 4.36 1.89
CA SER A 83 7.49 3.49 0.74
C SER A 83 8.49 4.14 -0.22
N SER A 84 9.28 3.32 -0.89
CA SER A 84 10.11 3.71 -2.02
C SER A 84 9.79 2.80 -3.19
N LEU A 85 9.27 3.39 -4.27
CA LEU A 85 9.07 2.67 -5.51
C LEU A 85 10.41 2.55 -6.20
N ARG A 86 10.93 1.33 -6.33
CA ARG A 86 12.07 1.08 -7.21
C ARG A 86 11.56 1.09 -8.64
N PRO A 87 12.14 1.87 -9.56
CA PRO A 87 11.84 1.74 -10.97
C PRO A 87 12.18 0.31 -11.40
N VAL A 88 11.23 -0.39 -12.01
CA VAL A 88 11.53 -1.62 -12.74
C VAL A 88 12.37 -1.19 -13.95
N GLY A 89 13.68 -1.44 -13.89
CA GLY A 89 14.56 -1.23 -15.04
C GLY A 89 14.14 -2.13 -16.20
N PRO A 90 14.34 -1.71 -17.46
CA PRO A 90 14.02 -2.56 -18.61
C PRO A 90 14.81 -3.87 -18.49
N THR A 91 14.11 -5.00 -18.62
CA THR A 91 14.73 -6.33 -18.69
C THR A 91 15.76 -6.34 -19.82
N PRO A 92 17.03 -6.74 -19.57
CA PRO A 92 17.97 -6.97 -20.66
C PRO A 92 17.44 -8.12 -21.50
N THR A 93 17.39 -7.89 -22.82
CA THR A 93 16.96 -8.84 -23.85
C THR A 93 18.06 -9.85 -24.15
#